data_AF-A0A7Y2KXD3-F1
#
_entry.id   AF-A0A7Y2KXD3-F1
#
_cell.length_a   1.000
_cell.length_b   1.000
_cell.length_c   1.000
_cell.angle_alpha   90.00
_cell.angle_beta   90.00
_cell.angle_gamma   90.00
#
_symmetry.space_group_name_H-M   'P 1'
#
loop_
_entity.id
_entity.type
_entity.pdbx_description
1 polymer ?
#
loop_
_entity_poly.entity_id
_entity_poly.type
_entity_poly.pdbx_seq_one_letter_code
_entity_poly.pdbx_strand_id
1 'polypeptide(L)'
;HVALEKRLPFFSDSLDLQRYTRLLAAYYGFYQAMESRLANSPLIPPGFDLHARLKTQALEQDLQALGINPGTLSLCPTLPQLNSEASVLGVLYVLEGATLGGNILRKQISERLGLQAHDGGAFLYVYGEATGRNWKSFLEFLCAMPLDAGARAEAVKAACFTFSCFEQWLERQEVLL
;
A
#
# COMPACT_ATOMS: atom_id res chain seq x y z
N HIS A 1 0.61 8.71 9.34
CA HIS A 1 1.67 8.89 8.32
C HIS A 1 3.04 9.15 8.94
N VAL A 2 3.35 10.37 9.42
CA VAL A 2 4.71 10.74 9.89
C VAL A 2 5.27 9.81 10.97
N ALA A 3 4.44 9.34 11.91
CA ALA A 3 4.88 8.40 12.95
C ALA A 3 5.35 7.06 12.37
N LEU A 4 4.56 6.46 11.46
CA LEU A 4 4.91 5.21 10.80
C LEU A 4 6.15 5.36 9.91
N GLU A 5 6.23 6.44 9.13
CA GLU A 5 7.34 6.71 8.21
C GLU A 5 8.71 6.71 8.91
N LYS A 6 8.79 7.31 10.11
CA LYS A 6 10.01 7.34 10.92
C LYS A 6 10.48 5.96 11.41
N ARG A 7 9.57 4.99 11.46
CA ARG A 7 9.83 3.62 11.95
C ARG A 7 10.12 2.65 10.81
N LEU A 8 9.95 3.07 9.55
CA LEU A 8 10.24 2.20 8.41
C LEU A 8 11.76 2.05 8.22
N PRO A 9 12.26 0.83 7.97
CA PRO A 9 13.69 0.58 7.86
C PRO A 9 14.28 1.13 6.55
N PHE A 10 13.46 1.62 5.62
CA PHE A 10 13.92 2.18 4.34
C PHE A 10 15.02 3.23 4.49
N PHE A 11 14.93 4.08 5.51
CA PHE A 11 15.90 5.15 5.75
C PHE A 11 16.98 4.77 6.78
N SER A 12 16.97 3.53 7.27
CA SER A 12 17.96 3.04 8.23
C SER A 12 19.25 2.66 7.54
N ASP A 13 20.39 2.96 8.16
CA ASP A 13 21.69 2.45 7.71
C ASP A 13 21.83 0.93 7.87
N SER A 14 20.93 0.31 8.64
CA SER A 14 20.88 -1.15 8.81
C SER A 14 20.08 -1.87 7.72
N LEU A 15 19.57 -1.18 6.69
CA LEU A 15 18.80 -1.82 5.62
C LEU A 15 19.69 -2.74 4.78
N ASP A 16 19.40 -4.04 4.84
CA ASP A 16 19.99 -5.07 4.00
C ASP A 16 18.89 -5.81 3.19
N LEU A 17 19.32 -6.73 2.33
CA LEU A 17 18.41 -7.50 1.49
C LEU A 17 17.42 -8.34 2.33
N GLN A 18 17.86 -8.90 3.46
CA GLN A 18 17.00 -9.73 4.31
C GLN A 18 15.87 -8.91 4.94
N ARG A 19 16.19 -7.74 5.49
CA ARG A 19 15.23 -6.80 6.07
C ARG A 19 14.28 -6.26 5.02
N TYR A 20 14.80 -5.94 3.83
CA TYR A 20 13.98 -5.52 2.70
C TYR A 20 12.97 -6.60 2.28
N THR A 21 13.43 -7.84 2.10
CA THR A 21 12.56 -8.98 1.75
C THR A 21 11.49 -9.23 2.81
N ARG A 22 11.86 -9.18 4.10
CA ARG A 22 10.89 -9.30 5.20
C ARG A 22 9.86 -8.17 5.18
N LEU A 23 10.30 -6.94 4.89
CA LEU A 23 9.41 -5.80 4.77
C LEU A 23 8.42 -6.00 3.61
N LEU A 24 8.89 -6.35 2.40
CA LEU A 24 7.99 -6.62 1.27
C LEU A 24 7.01 -7.76 1.56
N ALA A 25 7.44 -8.81 2.27
CA ALA A 25 6.55 -9.89 2.68
C ALA A 25 5.43 -9.39 3.62
N ALA A 26 5.76 -8.49 4.54
CA ALA A 26 4.78 -7.85 5.41
C ALA A 26 3.84 -6.90 4.62
N TYR A 27 4.38 -6.12 3.67
CA TYR A 27 3.55 -5.30 2.77
C TYR A 27 2.57 -6.19 1.98
N TYR A 28 3.04 -7.26 1.36
CA TYR A 28 2.20 -8.24 0.66
C TYR A 28 1.08 -8.76 1.57
N GLY A 29 1.40 -9.18 2.79
CA GLY A 29 0.41 -9.69 3.74
C GLY A 29 -0.74 -8.71 4.01
N PHE A 30 -0.47 -7.40 4.02
CA PHE A 30 -1.50 -6.37 4.17
C PHE A 30 -2.23 -6.07 2.85
N TYR A 31 -1.47 -5.80 1.78
CA TYR A 31 -2.03 -5.40 0.49
C TYR A 31 -2.91 -6.50 -0.09
N GLN A 32 -2.44 -7.75 -0.10
CA GLN A 32 -3.21 -8.86 -0.65
C GLN A 32 -4.54 -9.05 0.10
N ALA A 33 -4.50 -8.95 1.43
CA ALA A 33 -5.70 -9.09 2.25
C ALA A 33 -6.70 -7.94 2.02
N MET A 34 -6.21 -6.70 1.94
CA MET A 34 -7.03 -5.52 1.72
C MET A 34 -7.58 -5.44 0.29
N GLU A 35 -6.74 -5.65 -0.71
CA GLU A 35 -7.10 -5.61 -2.13
C GLU A 35 -8.07 -6.73 -2.50
N SER A 36 -7.93 -7.92 -1.92
CA SER A 36 -8.93 -8.99 -2.06
C SER A 36 -10.29 -8.58 -1.53
N ARG A 37 -10.34 -7.83 -0.41
CA ARG A 37 -11.63 -7.31 0.11
C ARG A 37 -12.21 -6.21 -0.75
N LEU A 38 -11.37 -5.32 -1.29
CA LEU A 38 -11.82 -4.26 -2.21
C LEU A 38 -12.38 -4.87 -3.51
N ALA A 39 -11.69 -5.84 -4.10
CA ALA A 39 -12.10 -6.50 -5.34
C ALA A 39 -13.45 -7.22 -5.22
N ASN A 40 -13.78 -7.71 -4.03
CA ASN A 40 -15.07 -8.37 -3.74
C ASN A 40 -16.11 -7.43 -3.12
N SER A 41 -15.82 -6.14 -2.96
CA SER A 41 -16.73 -5.19 -2.33
C SER A 41 -17.73 -4.64 -3.36
N PRO A 42 -19.04 -4.67 -3.07
CA PRO A 42 -20.03 -3.99 -3.90
C PRO A 42 -20.03 -2.47 -3.69
N LEU A 43 -19.18 -1.96 -2.79
CA LEU A 43 -19.12 -0.55 -2.37
C LEU A 43 -18.00 0.22 -3.08
N ILE A 44 -17.39 -0.35 -4.12
CA ILE A 44 -16.49 0.41 -5.00
C ILE A 44 -17.33 1.46 -5.73
N PRO A 45 -17.03 2.76 -5.58
CA PRO A 45 -17.81 3.80 -6.23
C PRO A 45 -17.81 3.63 -7.76
N PRO A 46 -18.98 3.80 -8.43
CA PRO A 46 -19.07 3.71 -9.88
C PRO A 46 -18.07 4.64 -10.57
N GLY A 47 -17.43 4.15 -11.64
CA GLY A 47 -16.44 4.91 -12.41
C GLY A 47 -15.02 4.86 -11.83
N PHE A 48 -14.80 4.23 -10.68
CA PHE A 48 -13.44 3.94 -10.20
C PHE A 48 -12.92 2.62 -10.77
N ASP A 49 -11.88 2.68 -11.61
CA ASP A 49 -11.18 1.48 -12.09
C ASP A 49 -10.25 0.94 -11.01
N LEU A 50 -10.78 0.04 -10.17
CA LEU A 50 -10.00 -0.61 -9.11
C LEU A 50 -8.88 -1.50 -9.65
N HIS A 51 -9.09 -2.18 -10.78
CA HIS A 51 -8.12 -3.16 -11.30
C HIS A 51 -6.81 -2.49 -11.70
N ALA A 52 -6.87 -1.31 -12.32
CA ALA A 52 -5.69 -0.50 -12.65
C ALA A 52 -4.96 0.06 -11.40
N ARG A 53 -5.52 -0.15 -10.21
CA ARG A 53 -5.04 0.41 -8.94
C ARG A 53 -4.48 -0.65 -8.00
N LEU A 54 -4.53 -1.94 -8.33
CA LEU A 54 -4.03 -3.01 -7.47
C LEU A 54 -2.49 -3.07 -7.48
N LYS A 55 -1.88 -3.15 -6.30
CA LYS A 55 -0.41 -3.22 -6.10
C LYS A 55 0.06 -4.64 -5.83
N THR A 56 -0.85 -5.55 -5.44
CA THR A 56 -0.49 -6.92 -5.03
C THR A 56 0.36 -7.62 -6.09
N GLN A 57 0.03 -7.49 -7.37
CA GLN A 57 0.79 -8.14 -8.44
C GLN A 57 2.26 -7.69 -8.48
N ALA A 58 2.55 -6.41 -8.20
CA ALA A 58 3.93 -5.92 -8.14
C ALA A 58 4.68 -6.49 -6.92
N LEU A 59 4.00 -6.64 -5.78
CA LEU A 59 4.57 -7.29 -4.59
C LEU A 59 4.84 -8.78 -4.82
N GLU A 60 3.95 -9.48 -5.53
CA GLU A 60 4.15 -10.88 -5.90
C GLU A 60 5.38 -11.05 -6.80
N GLN A 61 5.53 -10.19 -7.81
CA GLN A 61 6.69 -10.16 -8.69
C GLN A 61 7.99 -9.94 -7.90
N ASP A 62 8.00 -8.97 -7.00
CA ASP A 62 9.18 -8.68 -6.18
C ASP A 62 9.54 -9.84 -5.27
N LEU A 63 8.57 -10.42 -4.58
CA LEU A 63 8.79 -11.55 -3.68
C LEU A 63 9.31 -12.78 -4.44
N GLN A 64 8.75 -13.07 -5.62
CA GLN A 64 9.22 -14.16 -6.46
C GLN A 64 10.66 -13.94 -6.94
N ALA A 65 11.00 -12.72 -7.37
CA ALA A 65 12.37 -12.36 -7.75
C ALA A 65 13.36 -12.51 -6.57
N LEU A 66 12.87 -12.26 -5.35
CA LEU A 66 13.63 -12.43 -4.10
C LEU A 66 13.60 -13.87 -3.56
N GLY A 67 13.05 -14.84 -4.31
CA GLY A 67 13.02 -16.26 -3.94
C GLY A 67 11.98 -16.63 -2.89
N ILE A 68 11.01 -15.76 -2.62
CA ILE A 68 9.91 -16.00 -1.68
C ILE A 68 8.66 -16.41 -2.45
N ASN A 69 7.98 -17.47 -1.98
CA ASN A 69 6.67 -17.84 -2.47
C ASN A 69 5.59 -17.01 -1.74
N PRO A 70 4.85 -16.10 -2.42
CA PRO A 70 3.83 -15.28 -1.75
C PRO A 70 2.68 -16.12 -1.15
N GLY A 71 2.40 -17.30 -1.72
CA GLY A 71 1.33 -18.19 -1.26
C GLY A 71 1.57 -18.80 0.13
N THR A 72 2.81 -18.72 0.65
CA THR A 72 3.13 -19.20 2.00
C THR A 72 3.14 -18.10 3.06
N LEU A 73 2.96 -16.84 2.66
CA LEU A 73 3.04 -15.70 3.57
C LEU A 73 1.74 -15.51 4.36
N SER A 74 1.89 -15.10 5.61
CA SER A 74 0.75 -14.74 6.45
C SER A 74 0.08 -13.45 5.95
N LEU A 75 -1.25 -13.45 5.95
CA LEU A 75 -2.05 -12.28 5.61
C LEU A 75 -2.45 -11.51 6.87
N CYS A 76 -2.64 -10.19 6.73
CA CYS A 76 -3.07 -9.34 7.83
C CYS A 76 -4.50 -9.72 8.26
N PRO A 77 -4.72 -10.13 9.52
CA PRO A 77 -6.04 -10.58 9.97
C PRO A 77 -6.97 -9.40 10.31
N THR A 78 -6.41 -8.23 10.62
CA THR A 78 -7.15 -7.06 11.09
C THR A 78 -7.05 -5.96 10.05
N LEU A 79 -8.18 -5.64 9.44
CA LEU A 79 -8.26 -4.70 8.31
C LEU A 79 -9.45 -3.75 8.51
N PRO A 80 -9.41 -2.54 7.93
CA PRO A 80 -10.49 -1.57 8.02
C PRO A 80 -11.81 -2.09 7.42
N GLN A 81 -12.92 -1.78 8.10
CA GLN A 81 -14.25 -2.15 7.60
C GLN A 81 -14.56 -1.41 6.30
N LEU A 82 -15.19 -2.13 5.36
CA LEU A 82 -15.73 -1.59 4.12
C LEU A 82 -17.26 -1.63 4.24
N ASN A 83 -17.84 -0.65 4.92
CA ASN A 83 -19.28 -0.61 5.23
C ASN A 83 -20.04 0.49 4.48
N SER A 84 -19.32 1.40 3.82
CA SER A 84 -19.87 2.42 2.93
C SER A 84 -18.89 2.76 1.79
N GLU A 85 -19.37 3.38 0.71
CA GLU A 85 -18.51 3.95 -0.33
C GLU A 85 -17.48 4.94 0.26
N ALA A 86 -17.88 5.72 1.26
CA ALA A 86 -16.99 6.62 1.97
C ALA A 86 -15.85 5.88 2.67
N SER A 87 -16.14 4.77 3.35
CA SER A 87 -15.11 3.93 3.97
C SER A 87 -14.10 3.39 2.94
N VAL A 88 -14.59 2.96 1.78
CA VAL A 88 -13.77 2.48 0.66
C VAL A 88 -12.86 3.60 0.15
N LEU A 89 -13.40 4.79 -0.07
CA LEU A 89 -12.63 5.96 -0.49
C LEU A 89 -11.53 6.33 0.53
N GLY A 90 -11.82 6.20 1.82
CA GLY A 90 -10.84 6.39 2.90
C GLY A 90 -9.69 5.38 2.84
N VAL A 91 -9.99 4.09 2.61
CA VAL A 91 -8.97 3.05 2.43
C VAL A 91 -8.14 3.33 1.16
N LEU A 92 -8.80 3.60 0.04
CA LEU A 92 -8.15 3.90 -1.24
C LEU A 92 -7.23 5.13 -1.12
N TYR A 93 -7.64 6.17 -0.38
CA TYR A 93 -6.79 7.34 -0.14
C TYR A 93 -5.43 6.96 0.46
N VAL A 94 -5.42 6.01 1.42
CA VAL A 94 -4.18 5.55 2.04
C VAL A 94 -3.35 4.72 1.07
N LEU A 95 -3.97 3.78 0.34
CA LEU A 95 -3.25 2.90 -0.59
C LEU A 95 -2.69 3.66 -1.81
N GLU A 96 -3.44 4.62 -2.34
CA GLU A 96 -2.98 5.48 -3.44
C GLU A 96 -1.89 6.44 -2.95
N GLY A 97 -2.10 7.08 -1.80
CA GLY A 97 -1.13 8.03 -1.23
C GLY A 97 0.20 7.37 -0.88
N ALA A 98 0.20 6.11 -0.44
CA ALA A 98 1.41 5.36 -0.12
C ALA A 98 2.37 5.18 -1.31
N THR A 99 1.87 5.28 -2.55
CA THR A 99 2.71 5.14 -3.75
C THR A 99 3.61 6.34 -4.02
N LEU A 100 3.28 7.52 -3.46
CA LEU A 100 4.03 8.76 -3.68
C LEU A 100 5.48 8.69 -3.17
N GLY A 101 5.71 7.96 -2.07
CA GLY A 101 7.05 7.77 -1.50
C GLY A 101 7.94 6.84 -2.34
N GLY A 102 7.35 6.00 -3.20
CA GLY A 102 8.07 4.99 -3.98
C GLY A 102 9.17 5.56 -4.86
N ASN A 103 8.96 6.75 -5.42
CA ASN A 103 9.96 7.42 -6.29
C ASN A 103 11.26 7.75 -5.56
N ILE A 104 11.18 8.19 -4.30
CA ILE A 104 12.36 8.49 -3.48
C ILE A 104 13.02 7.18 -3.06
N LEU A 105 12.21 6.22 -2.59
CA LEU A 105 12.68 4.93 -2.10
C LEU A 105 13.37 4.10 -3.18
N ARG A 106 12.88 4.11 -4.42
CA ARG A 106 13.45 3.35 -5.54
C ARG A 106 14.93 3.65 -5.75
N LYS A 107 15.31 4.94 -5.75
CA LYS A 107 16.71 5.34 -5.95
C LYS A 107 17.59 4.77 -4.84
N GLN A 108 17.13 4.89 -3.60
CA GLN A 108 17.87 4.40 -2.44
C GLN A 108 18.01 2.87 -2.43
N ILE A 109 16.94 2.14 -2.79
CA ILE A 109 16.96 0.68 -2.90
C ILE A 109 17.89 0.22 -4.02
N SER A 110 17.86 0.89 -5.18
CA SER A 110 18.80 0.62 -6.27
C SER A 110 20.25 0.86 -5.85
N GLU A 111 20.54 1.97 -5.17
CA GLU A 111 21.92 2.33 -4.79
C GLU A 111 22.47 1.42 -3.68
N ARG A 112 21.64 1.01 -2.72
CA ARG A 112 22.08 0.21 -1.57
C ARG A 112 22.02 -1.29 -1.79
N LEU A 113 21.00 -1.78 -2.50
CA LEU A 113 20.72 -3.21 -2.66
C LEU A 113 20.88 -3.70 -4.11
N GLY A 114 21.06 -2.79 -5.07
CA GLY A 114 21.18 -3.14 -6.48
C GLY A 114 19.85 -3.50 -7.18
N LEU A 115 18.72 -3.47 -6.46
CA LEU A 115 17.42 -3.90 -6.99
C LEU A 115 16.78 -2.84 -7.88
N GLN A 116 16.18 -3.29 -8.97
CA GLN A 116 15.42 -2.53 -9.96
C GLN A 116 13.97 -3.02 -10.02
N ALA A 117 13.16 -2.36 -10.86
CA ALA A 117 11.75 -2.71 -11.02
C ALA A 117 11.48 -4.12 -11.57
N HIS A 118 12.47 -4.82 -12.12
CA HIS A 118 12.30 -6.15 -12.72
C HIS A 118 12.85 -7.29 -11.84
N ASP A 119 13.54 -6.95 -10.76
CA ASP A 119 14.29 -7.89 -9.91
C ASP A 119 14.18 -7.52 -8.41
N GLY A 120 12.96 -7.20 -7.96
CA GLY A 120 12.66 -7.00 -6.54
C GLY A 120 12.27 -5.59 -6.12
N GLY A 121 12.13 -4.63 -7.04
CA GLY A 121 11.71 -3.25 -6.77
C GLY A 121 10.46 -2.76 -7.52
N ALA A 122 9.68 -3.65 -8.13
CA ALA A 122 8.46 -3.36 -8.90
C ALA A 122 7.41 -2.59 -8.08
N PHE A 123 7.18 -2.95 -6.81
CA PHE A 123 6.20 -2.30 -5.94
C PHE A 123 6.51 -0.82 -5.72
N LEU A 124 7.79 -0.48 -5.53
CA LEU A 124 8.23 0.92 -5.38
C LEU A 124 8.10 1.72 -6.68
N TYR A 125 7.87 1.03 -7.80
CA TYR A 125 7.68 1.60 -9.12
C TYR A 125 6.34 1.20 -9.75
N VAL A 126 5.33 0.85 -8.94
CA VAL A 126 4.08 0.23 -9.40
C VAL A 126 3.33 1.03 -10.47
N TYR A 127 3.39 2.36 -10.42
CA TYR A 127 2.83 3.24 -11.44
C TYR A 127 3.89 3.90 -12.33
N GLY A 128 5.15 3.63 -12.06
CA GLY A 128 6.29 4.31 -12.63
C GLY A 128 6.13 5.83 -12.72
N GLU A 129 6.44 6.38 -13.90
CA GLU A 129 6.29 7.81 -14.20
C GLU A 129 4.84 8.32 -14.11
N ALA A 130 3.85 7.42 -14.10
CA ALA A 130 2.45 7.78 -13.94
C ALA A 130 2.02 8.00 -12.48
N THR A 131 2.89 7.76 -11.49
CA THR A 131 2.57 7.89 -10.04
C THR A 131 1.85 9.20 -9.70
N GLY A 132 2.44 10.34 -10.10
CA GLY A 132 1.84 11.65 -9.83
C GLY A 132 0.50 11.87 -10.55
N ARG A 133 0.36 11.33 -11.77
CA ARG A 133 -0.88 11.41 -12.56
C ARG A 133 -1.99 10.56 -11.92
N ASN A 134 -1.67 9.35 -11.49
CA ASN A 134 -2.62 8.44 -10.84
C ASN A 134 -3.11 9.03 -9.51
N TRP A 135 -2.20 9.58 -8.71
CA TRP A 135 -2.58 10.29 -7.49
C TRP A 135 -3.51 11.48 -7.76
N LYS A 136 -3.15 12.33 -8.73
CA LYS A 136 -3.99 13.48 -9.11
C LYS A 136 -5.38 13.03 -9.59
N SER A 137 -5.43 12.00 -10.45
CA SER A 137 -6.67 11.43 -10.95
C SER A 137 -7.53 10.85 -9.84
N PHE A 138 -6.93 10.18 -8.85
CA PHE A 138 -7.65 9.70 -7.67
C PHE A 138 -8.22 10.85 -6.84
N LEU A 139 -7.45 11.92 -6.60
CA LEU A 139 -7.95 13.09 -5.87
C LEU A 139 -9.09 13.80 -6.62
N GLU A 140 -8.98 13.94 -7.94
CA GLU A 140 -10.05 14.49 -8.77
C GLU A 140 -11.33 13.66 -8.65
N PHE A 141 -11.21 12.33 -8.71
CA PHE A 141 -12.32 11.41 -8.49
C PHE A 141 -12.93 11.57 -7.10
N LEU A 142 -12.11 11.55 -6.05
CA LEU A 142 -12.54 11.71 -4.66
C LEU A 142 -13.26 13.04 -4.43
N CYS A 143 -12.75 14.15 -4.99
CA CYS A 143 -13.37 15.46 -4.87
C CYS A 143 -14.70 15.59 -5.62
N ALA A 144 -14.93 14.78 -6.65
CA ALA A 144 -16.19 14.76 -7.38
C ALA A 144 -17.30 13.97 -6.68
N MET A 145 -16.96 13.14 -5.68
CA MET A 145 -17.93 12.34 -4.95
C MET A 145 -18.83 13.23 -4.06
N PRO A 146 -20.17 13.04 -4.08
CA PRO A 146 -21.11 13.85 -3.32
C PRO A 146 -21.14 13.42 -1.83
N LEU A 147 -20.02 13.53 -1.13
CA LEU A 147 -19.90 13.19 0.27
C LEU A 147 -20.42 14.34 1.15
N ASP A 148 -21.45 14.06 1.94
CA ASP A 148 -21.89 14.95 3.02
C ASP A 148 -20.90 14.96 4.19
N ALA A 149 -21.19 15.73 5.24
CA ALA A 149 -20.30 15.83 6.39
C ALA A 149 -20.09 14.49 7.13
N GLY A 150 -21.12 13.64 7.19
CA GLY A 150 -21.05 12.32 7.83
C GLY A 150 -20.19 11.36 7.02
N ALA A 151 -20.44 11.26 5.72
CA ALA A 151 -19.66 10.46 4.79
C ALA A 151 -18.18 10.88 4.76
N ARG A 152 -17.88 12.19 4.79
CA ARG A 152 -16.48 12.66 4.91
C ARG A 152 -15.83 12.20 6.21
N ALA A 153 -16.54 12.27 7.34
CA ALA A 153 -16.03 11.79 8.62
C ALA A 153 -15.78 10.27 8.60
N GLU A 154 -16.64 9.50 7.94
CA GLU A 154 -16.43 8.06 7.73
C GLU A 154 -15.19 7.77 6.89
N ALA A 155 -14.99 8.47 5.78
CA ALA A 155 -13.80 8.32 4.94
C ALA A 155 -12.52 8.63 5.72
N VAL A 156 -12.49 9.72 6.49
CA VAL A 156 -11.37 10.07 7.36
C VAL A 156 -11.13 8.98 8.41
N LYS A 157 -12.19 8.49 9.06
CA LYS A 157 -12.08 7.42 10.06
C LYS A 157 -11.51 6.14 9.44
N ALA A 158 -11.96 5.75 8.26
CA ALA A 158 -11.46 4.59 7.54
C ALA A 158 -9.98 4.76 7.15
N ALA A 159 -9.58 5.94 6.68
CA ALA A 159 -8.18 6.24 6.37
C ALA A 159 -7.29 6.14 7.63
N CYS A 160 -7.69 6.76 8.74
CA CYS A 160 -6.96 6.67 10.01
C CYS A 160 -6.82 5.22 10.48
N PHE A 161 -7.91 4.45 10.42
CA PHE A 161 -7.89 3.05 10.84
C PHE A 161 -7.06 2.17 9.91
N THR A 162 -7.02 2.48 8.61
CA THR A 162 -6.12 1.80 7.64
C THR A 162 -4.66 1.99 8.03
N PHE A 163 -4.24 3.21 8.39
CA PHE A 163 -2.90 3.46 8.91
C PHE A 163 -2.63 2.66 10.18
N SER A 164 -3.56 2.65 11.14
CA SER A 164 -3.40 1.90 12.39
C SER A 164 -3.28 0.40 12.17
N CYS A 165 -4.13 -0.21 11.32
CA CYS A 165 -4.03 -1.63 10.98
C CYS A 165 -2.70 -1.95 10.30
N PHE A 166 -2.26 -1.10 9.38
CA PHE A 166 -1.00 -1.31 8.69
C PHE A 166 0.21 -1.22 9.64
N GLU A 167 0.25 -0.21 10.50
CA GLU A 167 1.32 -0.06 11.50
C GLU A 167 1.36 -1.24 12.48
N GLN A 168 0.22 -1.63 13.06
CA GLN A 168 0.14 -2.78 13.97
C GLN A 168 0.56 -4.08 13.29
N TRP A 169 0.23 -4.23 12.00
CA TRP A 169 0.64 -5.38 11.22
C TRP A 169 2.16 -5.42 11.03
N LEU A 170 2.78 -4.32 10.59
CA LEU A 170 4.23 -4.24 10.41
C LEU A 170 4.97 -4.43 11.74
N GLU A 171 4.43 -3.91 12.84
CA GLU A 171 4.98 -4.14 14.18
C GLU A 171 4.92 -5.62 14.56
N ARG A 172 3.79 -6.30 14.33
CA ARG A 172 3.63 -7.74 14.57
C ARG A 172 4.56 -8.60 13.71
N GLN A 173 4.90 -8.14 12.51
CA GLN A 173 5.87 -8.83 11.64
C GLN A 173 7.33 -8.53 12.02
N GLU A 174 7.55 -7.68 13.04
CA GLU A 174 8.86 -7.28 13.55
C GLU A 174 9.75 -6.69 12.44
N VAL A 175 9.16 -5.86 11.57
CA VAL A 175 9.85 -5.20 10.44
C VAL A 175 9.98 -3.68 10.61
N LEU A 176 9.45 -3.13 11.70
CA LEU A 176 9.65 -1.73 12.10
C LEU A 176 10.91 -1.59 12.97
N LEU A 177 11.48 -0.39 12.99
CA LEU A 177 12.58 0.02 13.88
C LEU A 177 12.08 0.31 15.31
#